data_AF-A0A6N8H103-F1
#
_entry.id   AF-A0A6N8H103-F1
#
_cell.length_a   1.000
_cell.length_b   1.000
_cell.length_c   1.000
_cell.angle_alpha   90.00
_cell.angle_beta   90.00
_cell.angle_gamma   90.00
#
_symmetry.space_group_name_H-M   'P 1'
#
loop_
_entity.id
_entity.type
_entity.pdbx_description
1 polymer ?
#
loop_
_entity_poly.entity_id
_entity_poly.type
_entity_poly.pdbx_seq_one_letter_code
_entity_poly.pdbx_strand_id
1 'polypeptide(L)' 'MKKSTFGAVLAFFFAAAGALTAAALYLYHREKELDEYERLLFSDDGDDYDDDDDFQDDTVYEKIPAQPAADAPDAADAE' A
#
# COMPACT_ATOMS: atom_id res chain seq x y z
N MET A 1 -23.66 47.32 13.78
CA MET A 1 -22.94 46.26 13.03
C MET A 1 -23.66 44.90 13.23
N LYS A 2 -24.68 44.54 12.43
CA LYS A 2 -25.44 43.26 12.64
C LYS A 2 -25.94 42.55 11.37
N LYS A 3 -25.71 43.08 10.16
CA LYS A 3 -26.24 42.50 8.90
C LYS A 3 -25.20 41.76 8.05
N SER A 4 -23.91 41.88 8.38
CA SER A 4 -22.80 41.36 7.55
C SER A 4 -22.31 39.97 7.97
N THR A 5 -22.43 39.60 9.26
CA THR A 5 -21.99 38.30 9.77
C THR A 5 -22.84 37.14 9.28
N PHE A 6 -24.16 37.35 9.11
CA PHE A 6 -25.05 36.31 8.57
C PHE A 6 -24.68 35.92 7.13
N GLY A 7 -24.31 36.89 6.29
CA GLY A 7 -23.84 36.63 4.93
C GLY A 7 -22.54 35.82 4.91
N ALA A 8 -21.61 36.13 5.81
CA ALA A 8 -20.36 35.38 5.93
C ALA A 8 -20.60 33.92 6.37
N VAL A 9 -21.49 33.70 7.34
CA VAL A 9 -21.85 32.35 7.80
C VAL A 9 -22.57 31.57 6.69
N LEU A 10 -23.47 32.21 5.95
CA LEU A 10 -24.15 31.57 4.83
C LEU A 10 -23.18 31.20 3.71
N ALA A 11 -22.26 32.12 3.35
CA ALA A 11 -21.22 31.85 2.36
C ALA A 11 -20.31 30.69 2.80
N PHE A 12 -19.97 30.61 4.09
CA PHE A 12 -19.21 29.50 4.64
C PHE A 12 -19.94 28.16 4.50
N PHE A 13 -21.25 28.11 4.75
CA PHE A 13 -22.03 26.89 4.54
C PHE A 13 -22.05 26.44 3.08
N PHE A 14 -22.18 27.36 2.12
CA PHE A 14 -22.09 27.02 0.71
C PHE A 14 -20.70 26.53 0.31
N ALA A 15 -19.64 27.16 0.81
CA ALA A 15 -18.27 26.71 0.59
C ALA A 15 -18.03 25.31 1.19
N ALA A 16 -18.48 25.08 2.43
CA ALA A 16 -18.38 23.79 3.09
C ALA A 16 -19.18 22.71 2.34
N ALA A 17 -20.42 23.00 1.95
CA ALA A 17 -21.23 22.07 1.17
C ALA A 17 -20.59 21.75 -0.19
N GLY A 18 -20.02 22.73 -0.87
CA GLY A 18 -19.28 22.55 -2.13
C GLY A 18 -18.05 21.67 -1.95
N ALA A 19 -17.23 21.94 -0.92
CA ALA A 19 -16.05 21.15 -0.61
C ALA A 19 -16.40 19.70 -0.25
N LEU A 20 -17.45 19.49 0.56
CA LEU A 20 -17.95 18.16 0.92
C LEU A 20 -18.48 17.40 -0.31
N THR A 21 -19.18 18.09 -1.21
CA THR A 21 -19.69 17.47 -2.45
C THR A 21 -18.53 17.04 -3.36
N ALA A 22 -17.53 17.90 -3.53
CA ALA A 22 -16.33 17.56 -4.31
C ALA A 22 -15.56 16.39 -3.69
N ALA A 23 -15.41 16.38 -2.36
CA ALA A 23 -14.78 15.27 -1.66
C ALA A 23 -15.57 13.95 -1.83
N ALA A 24 -16.90 13.99 -1.70
CA ALA A 24 -17.74 12.82 -1.89
C ALA A 24 -17.64 12.26 -3.32
N LEU A 25 -17.66 13.13 -4.34
CA LEU A 25 -17.48 12.71 -5.73
C LEU A 25 -16.09 12.12 -5.98
N TYR A 26 -15.05 12.70 -5.39
CA TYR A 26 -13.68 12.19 -5.49
C TYR A 26 -13.55 10.80 -4.85
N LEU A 27 -14.08 10.62 -3.64
CA LEU A 27 -14.08 9.34 -2.94
C LEU A 27 -14.86 8.28 -3.72
N TYR A 28 -16.06 8.61 -4.21
CA TYR A 28 -16.86 7.68 -5.03
C TYR A 28 -16.14 7.25 -6.30
N HIS A 29 -15.46 8.19 -6.98
CA HIS A 29 -14.69 7.85 -8.18
C HIS A 29 -13.49 6.95 -7.85
N ARG A 30 -12.79 7.25 -6.74
CA ARG A 30 -11.65 6.46 -6.27
C ARG A 30 -12.06 5.05 -5.84
N GLU A 31 -13.19 4.90 -5.18
CA GLU A 31 -13.74 3.60 -4.80
C GLU A 31 -14.07 2.76 -6.04
N LYS A 32 -14.63 3.38 -7.08
CA LYS A 32 -14.94 2.71 -8.34
C LYS A 32 -13.68 2.21 -9.08
N GLU A 33 -12.59 2.99 -9.08
CA GLU A 33 -11.31 2.54 -9.64
C GLU A 33 -10.74 1.35 -8.84
N LEU A 34 -10.84 1.38 -7.51
CA LEU A 34 -10.40 0.27 -6.67
C LEU A 34 -11.22 -1.00 -6.92
N ASP A 35 -12.54 -0.88 -7.05
CA ASP A 35 -13.45 -1.99 -7.33
C ASP A 35 -13.12 -2.65 -8.69
N GLU A 36 -12.75 -1.83 -9.69
CA GLU A 36 -12.27 -2.36 -10.98
C GLU A 36 -10.93 -3.09 -10.83
N TYR A 37 -9.98 -2.58 -10.05
CA TYR A 37 -8.71 -3.27 -9.79
C TYR A 37 -8.89 -4.53 -8.96
N GLU A 38 -9.76 -4.55 -7.96
CA GLU A 38 -10.11 -5.73 -7.20
C GLU A 38 -10.72 -6.79 -8.12
N ARG A 39 -11.67 -6.41 -8.97
CA ARG A 39 -12.26 -7.30 -9.96
C ARG A 39 -11.25 -7.80 -10.99
N LEU A 40 -10.24 -7.02 -11.38
CA LEU A 40 -9.17 -7.48 -12.30
C LEU A 40 -8.11 -8.33 -11.59
N LEU A 41 -7.88 -8.08 -10.29
CA LEU A 41 -6.89 -8.81 -9.48
C LEU A 41 -7.45 -10.14 -8.96
N PHE A 42 -8.74 -10.19 -8.68
CA PHE A 42 -9.48 -11.33 -8.14
C PHE A 42 -10.68 -11.70 -9.03
N SER A 43 -10.60 -11.45 -10.33
CA SER A 43 -11.59 -11.96 -11.28
C SER A 43 -11.63 -13.48 -11.20
N ASP A 44 -12.83 -14.01 -11.02
CA ASP A 44 -13.23 -15.44 -11.05
C ASP A 44 -12.77 -16.20 -12.32
N ASP A 45 -12.24 -15.50 -13.33
CA ASP A 45 -11.49 -16.12 -14.45
C ASP A 45 -10.14 -16.74 -14.00
N GLY A 46 -9.77 -16.60 -12.73
CA GLY A 46 -8.64 -17.25 -12.07
C GLY A 46 -9.03 -18.35 -11.07
N ASP A 47 -10.30 -18.72 -10.95
CA ASP A 47 -10.74 -19.77 -10.01
C ASP A 47 -10.54 -21.20 -10.60
N ASP A 48 -9.72 -21.33 -11.64
CA ASP A 48 -9.12 -22.58 -12.14
C ASP A 48 -7.78 -22.90 -11.45
N TYR A 49 -7.42 -22.22 -10.35
CA TYR A 49 -6.39 -22.74 -9.46
C TYR A 49 -7.00 -23.89 -8.66
N ASP A 50 -6.86 -25.09 -9.22
CA ASP A 50 -7.07 -26.37 -8.56
C ASP A 50 -6.65 -26.30 -7.09
N ASP A 51 -7.60 -26.65 -6.22
CA ASP A 51 -7.45 -26.96 -4.81
C ASP A 51 -6.64 -28.26 -4.64
N ASP A 52 -5.40 -28.27 -5.12
CA ASP A 52 -4.45 -29.34 -4.85
C ASP A 52 -3.20 -28.73 -4.20
N ASP A 53 -3.18 -28.91 -2.87
CA ASP A 53 -2.05 -28.78 -1.96
C ASP A 53 -0.78 -29.42 -2.52
N ASP A 54 0.08 -28.64 -3.18
CA ASP A 54 1.50 -28.97 -3.33
C ASP A 54 2.35 -27.78 -2.93
N PHE A 55 2.57 -27.67 -1.61
CA PHE A 55 3.73 -27.00 -1.02
C PHE A 55 5.01 -27.70 -1.53
N GLN A 56 5.38 -27.47 -2.79
CA GLN A 56 6.70 -27.83 -3.29
C GLN A 56 7.69 -26.73 -2.92
N ASP A 57 8.58 -27.14 -2.02
CA ASP A 57 9.77 -26.46 -1.50
C ASP A 57 10.74 -26.06 -2.62
N ASP A 58 10.37 -25.05 -3.42
CA ASP A 58 11.20 -24.51 -4.50
C ASP A 58 11.92 -23.22 -4.09
N THR A 59 12.09 -22.98 -2.78
CA THR A 59 13.01 -21.95 -2.31
C THR A 59 14.45 -22.44 -2.45
N VAL A 60 15.02 -22.27 -3.65
CA VAL A 60 16.45 -22.49 -3.89
C VAL A 60 17.25 -21.43 -3.15
N TYR A 61 17.62 -21.74 -1.90
CA TYR A 61 18.59 -20.95 -1.14
C TYR A 61 19.97 -21.13 -1.77
N GLU A 62 20.46 -20.09 -2.42
CA GLU A 62 21.84 -20.04 -2.89
C GLU A 62 22.77 -19.89 -1.68
N LYS A 63 23.63 -20.89 -1.46
CA LYS A 63 24.57 -20.91 -0.35
C LYS A 63 25.60 -19.79 -0.53
N ILE A 64 25.55 -18.77 0.33
CA ILE A 64 26.57 -17.71 0.36
C ILE A 64 27.94 -18.39 0.51
N PRO A 65 28.93 -18.10 -0.37
CA PRO A 65 30.26 -18.64 -0.20
C PRO A 65 30.79 -18.20 1.17
N ALA A 66 31.34 -19.16 1.93
CA ALA A 66 32.00 -18.86 3.19
C ALA A 66 33.05 -17.78 2.93
N GLN A 67 33.11 -16.79 3.84
CA GLN A 67 34.05 -15.67 3.77
C GLN A 67 35.45 -16.20 3.42
N PRO A 68 36.19 -15.55 2.50
CA PRO A 68 37.59 -15.89 2.32
C PRO A 68 38.24 -15.69 3.68
N ALA A 69 38.97 -16.70 4.16
CA ALA A 69 39.73 -16.59 5.39
C ALA A 69 40.51 -15.28 5.31
N ALA A 70 40.09 -14.29 6.11
CA ALA A 70 40.87 -13.08 6.26
C ALA A 70 42.18 -13.58 6.86
N ASP A 71 43.24 -13.48 6.06
CA ASP A 71 44.61 -13.53 6.54
C ASP A 71 44.67 -12.63 7.78
N ALA A 72 44.66 -13.24 8.96
CA ALA A 72 44.94 -12.54 10.20
C ALA A 72 46.47 -12.50 10.32
N PRO A 73 47.12 -11.34 10.12
CA PRO A 73 48.49 -11.19 10.55
C PRO A 73 48.49 -11.22 12.09
N ASP A 74 49.29 -12.15 12.61
CA ASP A 74 50.07 -12.04 13.83
C ASP A 74 49.41 -11.48 15.10
N ALA A 75 49.18 -12.37 16.07
CA ALA A 75 49.19 -12.02 17.49
C ALA A 75 49.47 -13.29 18.31
N ALA A 76 50.64 -13.90 18.08
CA ALA A 76 51.20 -14.88 19.01
C ALA A 76 52.08 -14.13 20.02
N ASP A 77 51.44 -13.39 20.93
CA ASP A 77 52.05 -12.84 22.13
C ASP A 77 51.01 -12.86 23.26
N ALA A 78 51.07 -13.89 24.09
CA ALA A 78 50.66 -13.89 25.51
C ALA A 78 50.98 -15.25 26.14
N GLU A 79 52.20 -15.29 26.70
CA GLU A 79 52.71 -16.05 27.87
C GLU A 79 52.30 -17.50 28.14
#